data_AF-A0A2D6KGD6-F1
#
_entry.id   AF-A0A2D6KGD6-F1
#
_cell.length_a   1.000
_cell.length_b   1.000
_cell.length_c   1.000
_cell.angle_alpha   90.00
_cell.angle_beta   90.00
_cell.angle_gamma   90.00
#
_symmetry.space_group_name_H-M   'P 1'
#
loop_
_entity.id
_entity.type
_entity.pdbx_description
1 polymer ?
#
loop_
_entity_poly.entity_id
_entity_poly.type
_entity_poly.pdbx_seq_one_letter_code
_entity_poly.pdbx_strand_id
1 'polypeptide(L)'
;MELSVRQFGAIRKKIKKGRYLRNRYPYIANLYRSGMFASTICNELHEKEGEVDIVANDVHSALIGHKGGFGISSYSGLLEEEEIEGLRKKHNEMNGSKNGKKSRNDGTGIFGRSLEQRVNDAGEAGKKGGKKVYEEGLGVHNLTSEQHSNNGRKGAITQGKILIIRAGDRMHDGSICLVDEDKFAYEQSLIILCMGTNKGRSNYQLITPEVNKEYHDRQPIRTVESIRNMVRGYKKRNKL
;
A
#
# COMPACT_ATOMS: atom_id res chain seq x y z
N MET A 1 -29.07 -18.24 -2.13
CA MET A 1 -29.89 -17.43 -1.22
C MET A 1 -31.11 -16.96 -2.00
N GLU A 2 -32.30 -17.47 -1.68
CA GLU A 2 -33.53 -17.08 -2.37
C GLU A 2 -34.09 -15.78 -1.79
N LEU A 3 -34.52 -14.87 -2.66
CA LEU A 3 -35.15 -13.62 -2.25
C LEU A 3 -36.60 -13.89 -1.82
N SER A 4 -37.02 -13.30 -0.70
CA SER A 4 -38.41 -13.36 -0.28
C SER A 4 -39.33 -12.62 -1.25
N VAL A 5 -40.61 -13.02 -1.31
CA VAL A 5 -41.64 -12.36 -2.14
C VAL A 5 -41.71 -10.85 -1.84
N ARG A 6 -41.57 -10.46 -0.56
CA ARG A 6 -41.55 -9.05 -0.14
C ARG A 6 -40.36 -8.28 -0.70
N GLN A 7 -39.16 -8.87 -0.69
CA GLN A 7 -37.97 -8.27 -1.29
C GLN A 7 -38.13 -8.13 -2.81
N PHE A 8 -38.68 -9.14 -3.47
CA PHE A 8 -39.01 -9.09 -4.90
C PHE A 8 -39.97 -7.94 -5.23
N GLY A 9 -41.03 -7.78 -4.43
CA GLY A 9 -41.99 -6.69 -4.55
C GLY A 9 -41.34 -5.30 -4.38
N ALA A 10 -40.47 -5.15 -3.38
CA ALA A 10 -39.75 -3.91 -3.13
C ALA A 10 -38.81 -3.53 -4.29
N ILE A 11 -38.05 -4.51 -4.81
CA ILE A 11 -37.16 -4.32 -5.97
C ILE A 11 -37.98 -3.89 -7.20
N ARG A 12 -39.10 -4.57 -7.48
CA ARG A 12 -40.00 -4.21 -8.59
C ARG A 12 -40.55 -2.80 -8.44
N LYS A 13 -41.02 -2.43 -7.23
CA LYS A 13 -41.53 -1.08 -6.93
C LYS A 13 -40.46 -0.01 -7.20
N LYS A 14 -39.22 -0.23 -6.74
CA LYS A 14 -38.08 0.65 -6.98
C LYS A 14 -37.79 0.83 -8.48
N ILE A 15 -37.69 -0.26 -9.24
CA ILE A 15 -37.40 -0.20 -10.70
C ILE A 15 -38.50 0.55 -11.44
N LYS A 16 -39.78 0.28 -11.12
CA LYS A 16 -40.92 0.99 -11.72
C LYS A 16 -40.89 2.49 -11.41
N LYS A 17 -40.57 2.87 -10.17
CA LYS A 17 -40.40 4.28 -9.79
C LYS A 17 -39.24 4.94 -10.53
N GLY A 18 -38.09 4.29 -10.64
CA GLY A 18 -36.96 4.80 -11.42
C GLY A 18 -37.34 5.08 -12.89
N ARG A 19 -38.07 4.15 -13.52
CA ARG A 19 -38.60 4.34 -14.89
C ARG A 19 -39.62 5.47 -14.96
N TYR A 20 -40.50 5.59 -13.98
CA TYR A 20 -41.45 6.71 -13.88
C TYR A 20 -40.74 8.06 -13.80
N LEU A 21 -39.75 8.19 -12.90
CA LEU A 21 -38.98 9.43 -12.71
C LEU A 21 -38.20 9.80 -13.97
N ARG A 22 -37.58 8.82 -14.65
CA ARG A 22 -36.89 9.04 -15.93
C ARG A 22 -37.82 9.70 -16.95
N ASN A 23 -39.03 9.18 -17.09
CA ASN A 23 -39.98 9.65 -18.10
C ASN A 23 -40.61 10.99 -17.72
N ARG A 24 -40.93 11.18 -16.42
CA ARG A 24 -41.66 12.34 -15.93
C ARG A 24 -40.75 13.55 -15.66
N TYR A 25 -39.53 13.33 -15.19
CA TYR A 25 -38.60 14.37 -14.74
C TYR A 25 -37.20 14.20 -15.36
N PRO A 26 -37.06 14.31 -16.70
CA PRO A 26 -35.75 14.15 -17.35
C PRO A 26 -34.71 15.19 -16.90
N TYR A 27 -35.15 16.35 -16.39
CA TYR A 27 -34.26 17.40 -15.86
C TYR A 27 -33.46 16.98 -14.62
N ILE A 28 -33.81 15.85 -13.96
CA ILE A 28 -33.02 15.24 -12.88
C ILE A 28 -31.56 15.04 -13.31
N ALA A 29 -31.32 14.72 -14.58
CA ALA A 29 -29.97 14.59 -15.15
C ALA A 29 -29.15 15.87 -14.98
N ASN A 30 -29.76 17.03 -15.24
CA ASN A 30 -29.09 18.33 -15.15
C ASN A 30 -28.83 18.74 -13.71
N LEU A 31 -29.75 18.43 -12.79
CA LEU A 31 -29.52 18.62 -11.35
C LEU A 31 -28.36 17.77 -10.85
N TYR A 32 -28.27 16.52 -11.32
CA TYR A 32 -27.16 15.66 -10.95
C TYR A 32 -25.83 16.17 -11.54
N ARG A 33 -25.81 16.62 -12.79
CA ARG A 33 -24.64 17.25 -13.44
C ARG A 33 -24.19 18.52 -12.74
N SER A 34 -25.10 19.30 -12.16
CA SER A 34 -24.79 20.54 -11.45
C SER A 34 -24.20 20.33 -10.05
N GLY A 35 -24.02 19.07 -9.62
CA GLY A 35 -23.44 18.73 -8.34
C GLY A 35 -24.46 18.35 -7.26
N MET A 36 -25.76 18.30 -7.58
CA MET A 36 -26.76 17.88 -6.59
C MET A 36 -26.73 16.37 -6.36
N PHE A 37 -26.80 15.98 -5.10
CA PHE A 37 -26.89 14.57 -4.72
C PHE A 37 -28.29 14.03 -4.94
N ALA A 38 -28.42 12.71 -5.15
CA ALA A 38 -29.71 12.07 -5.36
C ALA A 38 -30.70 12.29 -4.19
N SER A 39 -30.20 12.43 -2.96
CA SER A 39 -31.01 12.80 -1.79
C SER A 39 -31.52 14.24 -1.85
N THR A 40 -30.68 15.19 -2.28
CA THR A 40 -31.08 16.59 -2.47
C THR A 40 -32.11 16.72 -3.59
N ILE A 41 -31.90 16.02 -4.71
CA ILE A 41 -32.86 15.97 -5.83
C ILE A 41 -34.18 15.34 -5.37
N CYS A 42 -34.13 14.29 -4.54
CA CYS A 42 -35.31 13.67 -3.96
C CYS A 42 -36.14 14.68 -3.16
N ASN A 43 -35.50 15.47 -2.30
CA ASN A 43 -36.18 16.49 -1.52
C ASN A 43 -36.78 17.59 -2.42
N GLU A 44 -36.06 18.03 -3.45
CA GLU A 44 -36.56 19.02 -4.41
C GLU A 44 -37.80 18.51 -5.17
N LEU A 45 -37.84 17.20 -5.49
CA LEU A 45 -39.01 16.59 -6.11
C LEU A 45 -40.20 16.50 -5.15
N HIS A 46 -39.97 16.19 -3.87
CA HIS A 46 -41.02 16.21 -2.84
C HIS A 46 -41.63 17.60 -2.66
N GLU A 47 -40.79 18.64 -2.62
CA GLU A 47 -41.25 20.03 -2.49
C GLU A 47 -42.10 20.49 -3.69
N LYS A 48 -41.79 20.01 -4.90
CA LYS A 48 -42.49 20.42 -6.13
C LYS A 48 -43.78 19.65 -6.40
N GLU A 49 -43.82 18.35 -6.10
CA GLU A 49 -44.89 17.45 -6.55
C GLU A 49 -45.79 16.98 -5.39
N GLY A 50 -45.50 17.38 -4.16
CA GLY A 50 -46.21 16.94 -2.96
C GLY A 50 -45.69 15.61 -2.42
N GLU A 51 -46.50 14.95 -1.57
CA GLU A 51 -46.17 13.65 -0.95
C GLU A 51 -46.13 12.50 -1.97
N VAL A 52 -45.16 12.52 -2.87
CA VAL A 52 -44.77 11.36 -3.65
C VAL A 52 -43.76 10.60 -2.81
N ASP A 53 -44.04 9.32 -2.50
CA ASP A 53 -43.09 8.38 -1.89
C ASP A 53 -41.89 8.16 -2.85
N ILE A 54 -41.03 9.15 -3.02
CA ILE A 54 -39.78 9.08 -3.78
C ILE A 54 -38.66 8.92 -2.77
N VAL A 55 -37.72 8.02 -3.05
CA VAL A 55 -36.47 7.93 -2.28
C VAL A 55 -35.27 8.17 -3.20
N ALA A 56 -34.12 8.56 -2.64
CA ALA A 56 -32.88 8.79 -3.39
C ALA A 56 -32.48 7.60 -4.30
N ASN A 57 -32.83 6.38 -3.88
CA ASN A 57 -32.61 5.17 -4.66
C ASN A 57 -33.44 5.09 -5.95
N ASP A 58 -34.62 5.70 -5.99
CA ASP A 58 -35.45 5.81 -7.18
C ASP A 58 -34.81 6.77 -8.18
N VAL A 59 -34.31 7.92 -7.69
CA VAL A 59 -33.52 8.90 -8.48
C VAL A 59 -32.29 8.23 -9.09
N HIS A 60 -31.54 7.46 -8.31
CA HIS A 60 -30.41 6.69 -8.85
C HIS A 60 -30.81 5.71 -9.94
N SER A 61 -31.95 5.03 -9.78
CA SER A 61 -32.47 4.08 -10.78
C SER A 61 -32.94 4.79 -12.05
N ALA A 62 -33.39 6.05 -11.95
CA ALA A 62 -33.70 6.89 -13.10
C ALA A 62 -32.44 7.34 -13.85
N LEU A 63 -31.39 7.74 -13.11
CA LEU A 63 -30.11 8.18 -13.66
C LEU A 63 -29.38 7.05 -14.40
N ILE A 64 -29.27 5.86 -13.79
CA ILE A 64 -28.47 4.73 -14.29
C ILE A 64 -29.26 3.86 -15.28
N GLY A 65 -30.57 3.76 -15.11
CA GLY A 65 -31.39 2.81 -15.84
C GLY A 65 -31.45 1.43 -15.16
N HIS A 66 -31.97 0.45 -15.89
CA HIS A 66 -32.11 -0.93 -15.44
C HIS A 66 -31.83 -1.91 -16.57
N LYS A 67 -30.94 -2.89 -16.34
CA LYS A 67 -30.54 -3.90 -17.33
C LYS A 67 -31.61 -4.98 -17.61
N GLY A 68 -32.74 -4.94 -16.90
CA GLY A 68 -33.83 -5.93 -17.00
C GLY A 68 -33.75 -7.00 -15.91
N GLY A 69 -34.84 -7.76 -15.76
CA GLY A 69 -34.97 -8.79 -14.73
C GLY A 69 -36.16 -8.52 -13.80
N PHE A 70 -36.38 -9.41 -12.83
CA PHE A 70 -37.49 -9.32 -11.88
C PHE A 70 -38.87 -9.17 -12.57
N GLY A 71 -39.06 -9.66 -13.79
CA GLY A 71 -40.30 -9.45 -14.57
C GLY A 71 -40.53 -8.00 -15.03
N ILE A 72 -39.48 -7.19 -15.12
CA ILE A 72 -39.51 -5.83 -15.65
C ILE A 72 -38.52 -5.75 -16.83
N SER A 73 -38.96 -5.12 -17.93
CA SER A 73 -38.11 -4.89 -19.10
C SER A 73 -36.95 -3.94 -18.75
N SER A 74 -35.83 -4.08 -19.45
CA SER A 74 -34.75 -3.10 -19.36
C SER A 74 -35.20 -1.70 -19.79
N TYR A 75 -34.50 -0.68 -19.32
CA TYR A 75 -34.61 0.70 -19.80
C TYR A 75 -33.28 1.43 -19.58
N SER A 76 -32.90 2.30 -20.52
CA SER A 76 -31.69 3.13 -20.41
C SER A 76 -31.85 4.23 -19.37
N GLY A 77 -30.75 4.62 -18.73
CA GLY A 77 -30.72 5.72 -17.77
C GLY A 77 -30.94 7.09 -18.43
N LEU A 78 -30.98 8.13 -17.59
CA LEU A 78 -30.89 9.52 -18.05
C LEU A 78 -29.44 9.96 -18.35
N LEU A 79 -28.45 9.21 -17.85
CA LEU A 79 -27.03 9.46 -18.04
C LEU A 79 -26.35 8.19 -18.54
N GLU A 80 -25.27 8.35 -19.30
CA GLU A 80 -24.43 7.24 -19.75
C GLU A 80 -23.58 6.69 -18.60
N GLU A 81 -23.22 5.40 -18.66
CA GLU A 81 -22.51 4.71 -17.57
C GLU A 81 -21.17 5.37 -17.23
N GLU A 82 -20.40 5.79 -18.24
CA GLU A 82 -19.13 6.51 -18.09
C GLU A 82 -19.32 7.90 -17.45
N GLU A 83 -20.38 8.62 -17.85
CA GLU A 83 -20.72 9.94 -17.29
C GLU A 83 -21.07 9.83 -15.80
N ILE A 84 -21.86 8.83 -15.43
CA ILE A 84 -22.25 8.58 -14.03
C ILE A 84 -21.02 8.31 -13.16
N GLU A 85 -20.08 7.50 -13.63
CA GLU A 85 -18.89 7.17 -12.84
C GLU A 85 -18.02 8.41 -12.60
N GLY A 86 -17.84 9.25 -13.63
CA GLY A 86 -17.17 10.55 -13.50
C GLY A 86 -17.86 11.49 -12.51
N LEU A 87 -19.19 11.61 -12.57
CA LEU A 87 -19.97 12.44 -11.65
C LEU A 87 -19.95 11.90 -10.22
N ARG A 88 -20.03 10.58 -10.03
CA ARG A 88 -19.92 9.93 -8.71
C ARG A 88 -18.60 10.24 -8.04
N LYS A 89 -17.49 10.15 -8.77
CA LYS A 89 -16.17 10.50 -8.24
C LYS A 89 -16.14 11.95 -7.76
N LYS A 90 -16.59 12.90 -8.59
CA LYS A 90 -16.68 14.33 -8.22
C LYS A 90 -17.57 14.55 -6.99
N HIS A 91 -18.73 13.89 -6.95
CA HIS A 91 -19.68 13.96 -5.84
C HIS A 91 -19.07 13.43 -4.53
N ASN A 92 -18.34 12.32 -4.60
CA ASN A 92 -17.65 11.74 -3.46
C ASN A 92 -16.54 12.66 -2.93
N GLU A 93 -15.76 13.28 -3.81
CA GLU A 93 -14.74 14.27 -3.44
C GLU A 93 -15.37 15.50 -2.77
N MET A 94 -16.44 16.05 -3.34
CA MET A 94 -17.18 17.18 -2.76
C MET A 94 -17.77 16.84 -1.39
N ASN A 95 -18.41 15.67 -1.25
CA ASN A 95 -18.96 15.22 0.03
C ASN A 95 -17.86 14.96 1.06
N GLY A 96 -16.75 14.34 0.67
CA GLY A 96 -15.61 14.12 1.55
C GLY A 96 -15.07 15.44 2.08
N SER A 97 -14.91 16.44 1.22
CA SER A 97 -14.46 17.78 1.61
C SER A 97 -15.46 18.49 2.53
N LYS A 98 -16.75 18.49 2.17
CA LYS A 98 -17.83 19.12 2.96
C LYS A 98 -17.96 18.48 4.34
N ASN A 99 -17.98 17.14 4.41
CA ASN A 99 -18.08 16.40 5.66
C ASN A 99 -16.81 16.57 6.49
N GLY A 100 -15.62 16.57 5.89
CA GLY A 100 -14.37 16.83 6.60
C GLY A 100 -14.34 18.21 7.25
N LYS A 101 -14.78 19.26 6.52
CA LYS A 101 -14.93 20.61 7.07
C LYS A 101 -15.96 20.66 8.20
N LYS A 102 -17.13 20.03 8.00
CA LYS A 102 -18.17 19.95 9.03
C LYS A 102 -17.66 19.25 10.30
N SER A 103 -17.07 18.06 10.18
CA SER A 103 -16.52 17.34 11.33
C SER A 103 -15.44 18.12 12.07
N ARG A 104 -14.63 18.90 11.33
CA ARG A 104 -13.65 19.80 11.93
C ARG A 104 -14.30 20.94 12.71
N ASN A 105 -15.30 21.60 12.12
CA ASN A 105 -16.00 22.73 12.74
C ASN A 105 -16.82 22.29 13.96
N ASP A 106 -17.51 21.16 13.86
CA ASP A 106 -18.36 20.62 14.91
C ASP A 106 -17.53 19.94 16.03
N GLY A 107 -16.20 19.82 15.86
CA GLY A 107 -15.35 19.11 16.80
C GLY A 107 -15.80 17.65 17.00
N THR A 108 -16.14 16.95 15.92
CA THR A 108 -16.60 15.55 15.96
C THR A 108 -15.58 14.60 15.32
N GLY A 109 -15.74 13.29 15.55
CA GLY A 109 -14.83 12.28 15.02
C GLY A 109 -13.40 12.46 15.53
N ILE A 110 -12.41 12.46 14.61
CA ILE A 110 -11.01 12.67 14.98
C ILE A 110 -10.77 14.08 15.55
N PHE A 111 -11.47 15.09 15.03
CA PHE A 111 -11.28 16.48 15.42
C PHE A 111 -11.80 16.78 16.83
N GLY A 112 -12.75 15.98 17.33
CA GLY A 112 -13.27 16.06 18.70
C GLY A 112 -12.39 15.43 19.78
N ARG A 113 -11.38 14.65 19.39
CA ARG A 113 -10.49 13.98 20.34
C ARG A 113 -9.31 14.85 20.73
N SER A 114 -8.92 14.80 22.00
CA SER A 114 -7.68 15.41 22.48
C SER A 114 -6.45 14.70 21.88
N LEU A 115 -5.30 15.37 21.91
CA LEU A 115 -4.04 14.77 21.44
C LEU A 115 -3.70 13.49 22.22
N GLU A 116 -3.89 13.52 23.54
CA GLU A 116 -3.68 12.37 24.43
C GLU A 116 -4.59 11.19 24.08
N GLN A 117 -5.88 11.43 23.83
CA GLN A 117 -6.81 10.40 23.38
C GLN A 117 -6.34 9.76 22.06
N ARG A 118 -5.92 10.58 21.09
CA ARG A 118 -5.44 10.07 19.79
C ARG A 118 -4.19 9.19 19.95
N VAL A 119 -3.25 9.59 20.80
CA VAL A 119 -2.03 8.82 21.09
C VAL A 119 -2.38 7.49 21.76
N ASN A 120 -3.26 7.51 22.76
CA ASN A 120 -3.69 6.32 23.48
C ASN A 120 -4.45 5.36 22.57
N ASP A 121 -5.43 5.85 21.80
CA ASP A 121 -6.19 5.05 20.85
C ASP A 121 -5.30 4.41 19.78
N ALA A 122 -4.33 5.17 19.24
CA ALA A 122 -3.38 4.65 18.26
C ALA A 122 -2.49 3.55 18.88
N GLY A 123 -2.03 3.74 20.12
CA GLY A 123 -1.25 2.76 20.85
C GLY A 123 -2.03 1.48 21.12
N GLU A 124 -3.29 1.58 21.57
CA GLU A 124 -4.15 0.42 21.79
C GLU A 124 -4.48 -0.32 20.49
N ALA A 125 -4.84 0.40 19.43
CA ALA A 125 -5.11 -0.19 18.13
C ALA A 125 -3.89 -0.91 17.57
N GLY A 126 -2.69 -0.31 17.73
CA GLY A 126 -1.42 -0.92 17.36
C GLY A 126 -1.13 -2.20 18.14
N LYS A 127 -1.35 -2.21 19.47
CA LYS A 127 -1.20 -3.41 20.30
C LYS A 127 -2.18 -4.52 19.91
N LYS A 128 -3.46 -4.19 19.71
CA LYS A 128 -4.50 -5.15 19.28
C LYS A 128 -4.18 -5.73 17.90
N GLY A 129 -3.81 -4.87 16.95
CA GLY A 129 -3.41 -5.29 15.60
C GLY A 129 -2.15 -6.15 15.59
N GLY A 130 -1.10 -5.72 16.31
CA GLY A 130 0.15 -6.48 16.43
C GLY A 130 -0.05 -7.84 17.09
N LYS A 131 -0.85 -7.89 18.16
CA LYS A 131 -1.22 -9.15 18.82
C LYS A 131 -1.96 -10.09 17.87
N LYS A 132 -2.95 -9.59 17.13
CA LYS A 132 -3.69 -10.39 16.14
C LYS A 132 -2.79 -10.93 15.02
N VAL A 133 -1.93 -10.08 14.45
CA VAL A 133 -0.96 -10.49 13.40
C VAL A 133 0.01 -11.54 13.93
N TYR A 134 0.45 -11.44 15.19
CA TYR A 134 1.27 -12.45 15.84
C TYR A 134 0.52 -13.77 16.04
N GLU A 135 -0.69 -13.75 16.61
CA GLU A 135 -1.50 -14.94 16.89
C GLU A 135 -1.93 -15.67 15.62
N GLU A 136 -2.24 -14.95 14.55
CA GLU A 136 -2.58 -15.52 13.24
C GLU A 136 -1.35 -15.93 12.43
N GLY A 137 -0.13 -15.69 12.95
CA GLY A 137 1.12 -15.97 12.23
C GLY A 137 1.14 -15.28 10.87
N LEU A 138 0.77 -14.00 10.81
CA LEU A 138 0.75 -13.20 9.59
C LEU A 138 1.98 -12.28 9.50
N GLY A 139 2.29 -11.81 8.29
CA GLY A 139 3.37 -10.85 8.05
C GLY A 139 4.73 -11.36 8.52
N VAL A 140 5.45 -10.53 9.28
CA VAL A 140 6.81 -10.81 9.76
C VAL A 140 6.88 -12.02 10.71
N HIS A 141 5.78 -12.34 11.40
CA HIS A 141 5.70 -13.46 12.32
C HIS A 141 5.49 -14.81 11.61
N ASN A 142 5.08 -14.81 10.33
CA ASN A 142 5.00 -16.02 9.51
C ASN A 142 6.33 -16.40 8.87
N LEU A 143 7.32 -15.51 8.92
CA LEU A 143 8.56 -15.72 8.20
C LEU A 143 9.45 -16.71 8.97
N THR A 144 9.97 -17.69 8.26
CA THR A 144 11.04 -18.56 8.75
C THR A 144 12.32 -17.75 8.99
N SER A 145 13.24 -18.28 9.81
CA SER A 145 14.55 -17.65 10.04
C SER A 145 15.35 -17.44 8.74
N GLU A 146 15.20 -18.35 7.78
CA GLU A 146 15.83 -18.22 6.45
C GLU A 146 15.23 -17.06 5.65
N GLN A 147 13.90 -16.93 5.61
CA GLN A 147 13.23 -15.80 4.95
C GLN A 147 13.59 -14.46 5.59
N HIS A 148 13.69 -14.40 6.93
CA HIS A 148 14.18 -13.24 7.67
C HIS A 148 15.58 -12.85 7.26
N SER A 149 16.50 -13.82 7.25
CA SER A 149 17.89 -13.59 6.85
C SER A 149 17.97 -13.08 5.40
N ASN A 150 17.26 -13.74 4.47
CA ASN A 150 17.19 -13.34 3.08
C ASN A 150 16.64 -11.91 2.90
N ASN A 151 15.53 -11.57 3.57
CA ASN A 151 14.97 -10.22 3.52
C ASN A 151 15.93 -9.17 4.09
N GLY A 152 16.65 -9.49 5.17
CA GLY A 152 17.72 -8.66 5.72
C GLY A 152 18.87 -8.46 4.73
N ARG A 153 19.28 -9.52 4.03
CA ARG A 153 20.31 -9.45 2.98
C ARG A 153 19.87 -8.56 1.83
N LYS A 154 18.65 -8.75 1.31
CA LYS A 154 18.05 -7.89 0.28
C LYS A 154 17.99 -6.43 0.71
N GLY A 155 17.53 -6.16 1.94
CA GLY A 155 17.48 -4.80 2.49
C GLY A 155 18.85 -4.13 2.57
N ALA A 156 19.90 -4.88 2.94
CA ALA A 156 21.28 -4.39 2.92
C ALA A 156 21.74 -4.05 1.49
N ILE A 157 21.51 -4.96 0.53
CA ILE A 157 21.86 -4.75 -0.89
C ILE A 157 21.13 -3.53 -1.46
N THR A 158 19.83 -3.37 -1.20
CA THR A 158 19.04 -2.20 -1.63
C THR A 158 19.56 -0.90 -1.04
N GLN A 159 20.14 -0.93 0.16
CA GLN A 159 20.83 0.23 0.77
C GLN A 159 22.25 0.42 0.24
N GLY A 160 22.69 -0.33 -0.77
CA GLY A 160 24.05 -0.30 -1.31
C GLY A 160 25.10 -0.91 -0.36
N LYS A 161 24.68 -1.64 0.68
CA LYS A 161 25.58 -2.35 1.59
C LYS A 161 25.90 -3.71 1.02
N ILE A 162 27.18 -4.03 0.93
CA ILE A 162 27.64 -5.33 0.43
C ILE A 162 28.00 -6.19 1.64
N LEU A 163 27.29 -7.30 1.77
CA LEU A 163 27.50 -8.27 2.84
C LEU A 163 28.88 -8.90 2.69
N ILE A 164 29.64 -8.97 3.79
CA ILE A 164 30.88 -9.72 3.83
C ILE A 164 30.52 -11.19 3.91
N ILE A 165 31.00 -11.97 2.95
CA ILE A 165 30.78 -13.41 2.89
C ILE A 165 31.89 -14.09 3.71
N ARG A 166 31.51 -14.98 4.63
CA ARG A 166 32.45 -15.72 5.47
C ARG A 166 32.41 -17.22 5.22
N ALA A 167 33.52 -17.89 5.50
CA ALA A 167 33.62 -19.33 5.47
C ALA A 167 32.59 -19.95 6.44
N GLY A 168 31.79 -20.87 5.94
CA GLY A 168 30.66 -21.46 6.66
C GLY A 168 29.30 -20.80 6.40
N ASP A 169 29.26 -19.61 5.77
CA ASP A 169 27.99 -18.98 5.41
C ASP A 169 27.27 -19.77 4.31
N ARG A 170 25.97 -19.99 4.49
CA ARG A 170 25.11 -20.59 3.46
C ARG A 170 24.73 -19.54 2.42
N MET A 171 25.06 -19.84 1.17
CA MET A 171 24.73 -19.07 -0.02
C MET A 171 23.28 -19.31 -0.45
N HIS A 172 22.81 -18.52 -1.42
CA HIS A 172 21.43 -18.59 -1.93
C HIS A 172 21.07 -19.92 -2.59
N ASP A 173 22.05 -20.61 -3.16
CA ASP A 173 21.93 -21.92 -3.81
C ASP A 173 22.10 -23.08 -2.82
N GLY A 174 22.25 -22.80 -1.52
CA GLY A 174 22.51 -23.79 -0.49
C GLY A 174 23.97 -24.20 -0.34
N SER A 175 24.87 -23.70 -1.20
CA SER A 175 26.31 -23.95 -1.07
C SER A 175 26.87 -23.28 0.18
N ILE A 176 27.92 -23.88 0.74
CA ILE A 176 28.65 -23.31 1.87
C ILE A 176 29.83 -22.52 1.29
N CYS A 177 29.96 -21.26 1.68
CA CYS A 177 31.15 -20.50 1.35
C CYS A 177 32.36 -21.16 2.01
N LEU A 178 33.38 -21.50 1.22
CA LEU A 178 34.60 -22.13 1.75
C LEU A 178 35.68 -21.12 2.10
N VAL A 179 35.50 -19.83 1.77
CA VAL A 179 36.55 -18.83 1.86
C VAL A 179 36.04 -17.55 2.53
N ASP A 180 36.79 -17.07 3.51
CA ASP A 180 36.54 -15.79 4.16
C ASP A 180 37.05 -14.65 3.26
N GLU A 181 36.14 -13.86 2.70
CA GLU A 181 36.49 -12.70 1.87
C GLU A 181 37.34 -11.68 2.65
N ASP A 182 37.08 -11.53 3.95
CA ASP A 182 37.85 -10.64 4.82
C ASP A 182 39.21 -11.20 5.26
N LYS A 183 39.36 -12.53 5.29
CA LYS A 183 40.66 -13.21 5.43
C LYS A 183 41.51 -12.99 4.19
N PHE A 184 40.95 -13.20 3.00
CA PHE A 184 41.67 -12.95 1.75
C PHE A 184 42.11 -11.49 1.66
N ALA A 185 41.22 -10.55 1.99
CA ALA A 185 41.58 -9.13 2.06
C ALA A 185 42.72 -8.86 3.06
N TYR A 186 42.76 -9.55 4.21
CA TYR A 186 43.86 -9.48 5.17
C TYR A 186 45.15 -10.08 4.63
N GLU A 187 45.12 -11.25 4.00
CA GLU A 187 46.30 -11.90 3.39
C GLU A 187 46.91 -11.04 2.30
N GLN A 188 46.08 -10.48 1.41
CA GLN A 188 46.51 -9.49 0.42
C GLN A 188 47.16 -8.26 1.08
N SER A 189 46.67 -7.85 2.26
CA SER A 189 47.24 -6.73 3.02
C SER A 189 48.64 -6.99 3.57
N LEU A 190 49.07 -8.26 3.64
CA LEU A 190 50.39 -8.70 4.05
C LEU A 190 51.38 -8.85 2.87
N ILE A 191 50.90 -8.87 1.63
CA ILE A 191 51.77 -9.00 0.45
C ILE A 191 52.58 -7.71 0.26
N ILE A 192 53.88 -7.84 0.03
CA ILE A 192 54.83 -6.71 -0.09
C ILE A 192 54.40 -5.73 -1.19
N LEU A 193 53.91 -6.22 -2.33
CA LEU A 193 53.40 -5.38 -3.42
C LEU A 193 52.20 -4.52 -3.01
N CYS A 194 51.47 -4.93 -1.98
CA CYS A 194 50.36 -4.21 -1.40
C CYS A 194 50.76 -3.41 -0.16
N MET A 195 52.04 -3.35 0.22
CA MET A 195 52.54 -2.43 1.23
C MET A 195 52.88 -1.08 0.57
N GLY A 196 52.31 0.01 1.09
CA GLY A 196 52.60 1.35 0.57
C GLY A 196 54.05 1.77 0.84
N THR A 197 54.46 2.92 0.29
CA THR A 197 55.76 3.56 0.58
C THR A 197 55.98 3.84 2.07
N ASN A 198 54.90 3.86 2.86
CA ASN A 198 54.93 3.94 4.31
C ASN A 198 55.11 2.54 4.92
N LYS A 199 56.29 2.28 5.49
CA LYS A 199 56.64 1.01 6.15
C LYS A 199 55.50 0.54 7.09
N GLY A 200 54.87 -0.58 6.75
CA GLY A 200 53.86 -1.25 7.58
C GLY A 200 52.40 -0.82 7.36
N ARG A 201 52.10 0.06 6.38
CA ARG A 201 50.70 0.38 6.02
C ARG A 201 50.30 -0.29 4.70
N SER A 202 49.23 -1.08 4.76
CA SER A 202 48.64 -1.71 3.59
C SER A 202 48.01 -0.67 2.65
N ASN A 203 48.25 -0.83 1.35
CA ASN A 203 47.70 -0.02 0.27
C ASN A 203 46.37 -0.62 -0.19
N TYR A 204 45.28 -0.17 0.43
CA TYR A 204 43.94 -0.65 0.14
C TYR A 204 43.47 -0.38 -1.30
N GLN A 205 44.08 0.57 -2.03
CA GLN A 205 43.77 0.82 -3.44
C GLN A 205 44.21 -0.34 -4.33
N LEU A 206 45.29 -1.05 -3.96
CA LEU A 206 45.78 -2.23 -4.69
C LEU A 206 45.06 -3.52 -4.28
N ILE A 207 44.61 -3.60 -3.02
CA ILE A 207 43.89 -4.78 -2.51
C ILE A 207 42.46 -4.85 -3.08
N THR A 208 41.81 -3.68 -3.23
CA THR A 208 40.42 -3.59 -3.72
C THR A 208 40.18 -4.30 -5.06
N PRO A 209 40.97 -4.06 -6.14
CA PRO A 209 40.77 -4.76 -7.41
C PRO A 209 41.03 -6.27 -7.32
N GLU A 210 41.97 -6.73 -6.49
CA GLU A 210 42.20 -8.18 -6.32
C GLU A 210 41.04 -8.86 -5.60
N VAL A 211 40.47 -8.24 -4.56
CA VAL A 211 39.27 -8.76 -3.89
C VAL A 211 38.06 -8.78 -4.84
N ASN A 212 37.86 -7.72 -5.63
CA ASN A 212 36.78 -7.67 -6.62
C ASN A 212 36.96 -8.69 -7.75
N LYS A 213 38.20 -8.94 -8.16
CA LYS A 213 38.53 -9.95 -9.17
C LYS A 213 38.24 -11.36 -8.67
N GLU A 214 38.59 -11.67 -7.42
CA GLU A 214 38.44 -13.01 -6.86
C GLU A 214 36.98 -13.33 -6.47
N TYR A 215 36.25 -12.37 -5.91
CA TYR A 215 34.93 -12.64 -5.31
C TYR A 215 33.74 -12.04 -6.06
N HIS A 216 33.98 -11.11 -6.99
CA HIS A 216 32.93 -10.28 -7.58
C HIS A 216 33.05 -10.18 -9.11
N ASP A 217 33.69 -11.16 -9.78
CA ASP A 217 33.86 -11.19 -11.24
C ASP A 217 34.40 -9.88 -11.84
N ARG A 218 35.35 -9.24 -11.12
CA ARG A 218 35.95 -7.93 -11.43
C ARG A 218 34.97 -6.75 -11.40
N GLN A 219 33.73 -6.95 -10.97
CA GLN A 219 32.80 -5.86 -10.73
C GLN A 219 33.30 -5.01 -9.55
N PRO A 220 33.21 -3.68 -9.60
CA PRO A 220 33.71 -2.77 -8.57
C PRO A 220 32.75 -2.73 -7.36
N ILE A 221 32.46 -3.89 -6.79
CA ILE A 221 31.54 -4.06 -5.66
C ILE A 221 32.21 -3.52 -4.40
N ARG A 222 33.37 -4.05 -4.01
CA ARG A 222 34.13 -3.53 -2.86
C ARG A 222 34.78 -2.20 -3.17
N THR A 223 34.65 -1.29 -2.21
CA THR A 223 35.34 0.00 -2.17
C THR A 223 36.55 -0.07 -1.23
N VAL A 224 37.49 0.85 -1.40
CA VAL A 224 38.68 0.99 -0.54
C VAL A 224 38.31 1.08 0.95
N GLU A 225 37.24 1.80 1.28
CA GLU A 225 36.75 1.92 2.66
C GLU A 225 36.21 0.59 3.18
N SER A 226 35.46 -0.15 2.35
CA SER A 226 34.95 -1.47 2.73
C SER A 226 36.08 -2.46 3.01
N ILE A 227 37.13 -2.49 2.18
CA ILE A 227 38.31 -3.34 2.37
C ILE A 227 39.06 -2.96 3.65
N ARG A 228 39.25 -1.67 3.90
CA ARG A 228 39.90 -1.19 5.14
C ARG A 228 39.17 -1.70 6.37
N ASN A 229 37.84 -1.60 6.38
CA ASN A 229 37.01 -2.05 7.48
C ASN A 229 37.00 -3.58 7.62
N MET A 230 37.02 -4.32 6.51
CA MET A 230 37.18 -5.78 6.49
C MET A 230 38.49 -6.21 7.16
N VAL A 231 39.62 -5.65 6.71
CA VAL A 231 40.96 -5.96 7.26
C VAL A 231 41.04 -5.63 8.75
N ARG A 232 40.55 -4.45 9.17
CA ARG A 232 40.50 -4.06 10.59
C ARG A 232 39.63 -5.01 11.42
N GLY A 233 38.47 -5.38 10.90
CA GLY A 233 37.56 -6.32 11.54
C GLY A 233 38.19 -7.70 11.72
N TYR A 234 38.88 -8.18 10.68
CA TYR A 234 39.60 -9.46 10.72
C TYR A 234 40.70 -9.47 11.78
N LYS A 235 41.55 -8.43 11.81
CA LYS A 235 42.60 -8.27 12.85
C LYS A 235 42.02 -8.28 14.26
N LYS A 236 40.97 -7.48 14.48
CA LYS A 236 40.31 -7.37 15.79
C LYS A 236 39.76 -8.72 16.29
N ARG A 237 39.12 -9.50 15.42
CA ARG A 237 38.56 -10.82 15.79
C ARG A 237 39.63 -11.85 16.11
N ASN A 238 40.76 -11.80 15.40
CA ASN A 238 41.86 -12.75 15.55
C ASN A 238 42.96 -12.28 16.52
N LYS A 239 42.81 -11.10 17.13
CA LYS A 239 43.79 -10.48 18.05
C LYS A 239 45.18 -10.29 17.41
N LEU A 240 45.20 -9.87 16.14
CA LEU A 240 46.40 -9.58 15.33
C LEU A 240 46.71 -8.08 15.24
#